data_AF-A0A5B7Y5L0-F1
#
_entry.id   AF-A0A5B7Y5L0-F1
#
_cell.length_a   1.000
_cell.length_b   1.000
_cell.length_c   1.000
_cell.angle_alpha   90.00
_cell.angle_beta   90.00
_cell.angle_gamma   90.00
#
_symmetry.space_group_name_H-M   'P 1'
#
loop_
_entity.id
_entity.type
_entity.pdbx_description
1 polymer ?
#
loop_
_entity_poly.entity_id
_entity_poly.type
_entity_poly.pdbx_seq_one_letter_code
_entity_poly.pdbx_strand_id
1 'polypeptide(L)'
;MFDKYIFDTYQDLIIKTVRGFIFNNKDNTDLSTYMVPEPNGYIEFDDFELYKIYYEVVDNSKLKLEIIVIADVIVRQYIKGEMELDTKSKYVSVYVDMELDSGIKVFNIYNAEFKSDQYKKNRNLMLSRDWVPYIPKKEFDNIAESFLKKYYPVALRQPTPIPVELIVAEMGLSIHREKLTLDDSVFGKMVFKDTKVEVIENDQPVSKPFNKGSILVDKDVVYKRNVGSFNNTVIHECVHWELHKVFHEVRMILDNRHSVSSSWTEENQADSSMWSPLDWMEWHANGIAPRILMPKVQTKIKIRELFRTLTLVNPDISRSELVREVVDELAEFFNVSKQAAKIRMIDLGFKEANGVYNYLDDRYMHNFAFELEAFDNGSSYTITSNDLCFEYCFNESFRKIIDGNKFLYIDNHLCLKDKKYISMTKDGPVMTDYAYEHMDECCLLFKVKSKKFTAISDEDYYDYVLNRGVTRESEIKADFVEILQNPSLMDQLPPLEMVKLSKNISDLLKELPFEFSGTLRRHRERKKCSQPLLAKIVGITDRTLRDYETKEDNLPRLELALAFCFALKLMLPISEDMLEKAGHKLTKIHQHQVYKMLLTTSYYKPLAEINTILQAAQMKTL
;
A
#
# COMPACT_ATOMS: atom_id res chain seq x y z
N MET A 1 23.50 -10.36 -21.05
CA MET A 1 22.92 -10.58 -22.40
C MET A 1 23.06 -9.31 -23.25
N PHE A 2 22.65 -8.15 -22.74
CA PHE A 2 22.86 -6.87 -23.42
C PHE A 2 24.33 -6.49 -23.63
N ASP A 3 25.20 -6.70 -22.63
CA ASP A 3 26.64 -6.42 -22.75
C ASP A 3 27.28 -7.17 -23.92
N LYS A 4 26.94 -8.47 -24.03
CA LYS A 4 27.36 -9.32 -25.14
C LYS A 4 26.81 -8.82 -26.48
N TYR A 5 25.52 -8.46 -26.52
CA TYR A 5 24.92 -7.88 -27.73
C TYR A 5 25.67 -6.63 -28.20
N ILE A 6 26.00 -5.70 -27.29
CA ILE A 6 26.76 -4.49 -27.65
C ILE A 6 28.12 -4.85 -28.21
N PHE A 7 28.86 -5.72 -27.52
CA PHE A 7 30.21 -6.08 -27.94
C PHE A 7 30.20 -6.80 -29.29
N ASP A 8 29.32 -7.79 -29.49
CA ASP A 8 29.19 -8.51 -30.75
C ASP A 8 28.75 -7.59 -31.90
N THR A 9 27.85 -6.63 -31.64
CA THR A 9 27.33 -5.71 -32.67
C THR A 9 28.36 -4.66 -33.10
N TYR A 10 29.17 -4.16 -32.16
CA TYR A 10 30.15 -3.08 -32.39
C TYR A 10 31.60 -3.58 -32.32
N GLN A 11 31.81 -4.89 -32.43
CA GLN A 11 33.09 -5.56 -32.19
C GLN A 11 34.23 -4.94 -33.01
N ASP A 12 34.02 -4.81 -34.33
CA ASP A 12 35.04 -4.28 -35.24
C ASP A 12 35.47 -2.85 -34.87
N LEU A 13 34.51 -2.01 -34.50
CA LEU A 13 34.75 -0.62 -34.14
C LEU A 13 35.51 -0.51 -32.81
N ILE A 14 35.11 -1.31 -31.82
CA ILE A 14 35.74 -1.37 -30.49
C ILE A 14 37.16 -1.90 -30.63
N ILE A 15 37.35 -3.05 -31.27
CA ILE A 15 38.67 -3.69 -31.45
C ILE A 15 39.60 -2.78 -32.24
N LYS A 16 39.13 -2.13 -33.32
CA LYS A 16 39.93 -1.16 -34.07
C LYS A 16 40.42 -0.01 -33.19
N THR A 17 39.55 0.49 -32.31
CA THR A 17 39.89 1.59 -31.40
C THR A 17 40.92 1.13 -30.36
N VAL A 18 40.71 -0.03 -29.75
CA VAL A 18 41.65 -0.61 -28.75
C VAL A 18 43.02 -0.87 -29.38
N ARG A 19 43.06 -1.50 -30.57
CA ARG A 19 44.30 -1.71 -31.33
C ARG A 19 45.03 -0.39 -31.58
N GLY A 20 44.33 0.59 -32.17
CA GLY A 20 44.91 1.90 -32.48
C GLY A 20 45.44 2.61 -31.23
N PHE A 21 44.70 2.54 -30.13
CA PHE A 21 45.12 3.13 -28.86
C PHE A 21 46.38 2.48 -28.30
N ILE A 22 46.44 1.14 -28.24
CA ILE A 22 47.61 0.40 -27.73
C ILE A 22 48.82 0.67 -28.62
N PHE A 23 48.67 0.60 -29.95
CA PHE A 23 49.77 0.90 -30.89
C PHE A 23 50.35 2.30 -30.68
N ASN A 24 49.50 3.31 -30.51
CA ASN A 24 49.92 4.71 -30.32
C ASN A 24 50.54 4.98 -28.94
N ASN A 25 50.32 4.11 -27.95
CA ASN A 25 50.77 4.30 -26.58
C ASN A 25 51.68 3.16 -26.09
N LYS A 26 52.20 2.32 -26.98
CA LYS A 26 53.01 1.13 -26.63
C LYS A 26 54.24 1.47 -25.79
N ASP A 27 54.84 2.64 -26.00
CA ASP A 27 56.04 3.10 -25.28
C ASP A 27 55.69 3.65 -23.88
N ASN A 28 54.40 3.90 -23.62
CA ASN A 28 53.87 4.43 -22.36
C ASN A 28 53.25 3.34 -21.47
N THR A 29 53.38 2.05 -21.83
CA THR A 29 52.88 0.93 -21.04
C THR A 29 53.92 -0.17 -20.93
N ASP A 30 53.96 -0.85 -19.77
CA ASP A 30 54.82 -2.01 -19.59
C ASP A 30 54.32 -3.22 -20.40
N LEU A 31 55.03 -3.58 -21.46
CA LEU A 31 54.76 -4.77 -22.28
C LEU A 31 55.73 -5.92 -21.99
N SER A 32 56.58 -5.79 -20.96
CA SER A 32 57.52 -6.84 -20.62
C SER A 32 56.82 -8.09 -20.06
N THR A 33 57.39 -9.24 -20.38
CA THR A 33 56.99 -10.54 -19.84
C THR A 33 58.22 -11.30 -19.34
N TYR A 34 58.01 -12.50 -18.79
CA TYR A 34 59.11 -13.34 -18.33
C TYR A 34 60.01 -13.81 -19.48
N MET A 35 59.42 -14.20 -20.62
CA MET A 35 60.19 -14.63 -21.80
C MET A 35 60.67 -13.46 -22.67
N VAL A 36 59.99 -12.32 -22.60
CA VAL A 36 60.29 -11.10 -23.38
C VAL A 36 60.46 -9.91 -22.42
N PRO A 37 61.56 -9.83 -21.65
CA PRO A 37 61.80 -8.76 -20.68
C PRO A 37 61.98 -7.38 -21.33
N GLU A 38 62.50 -7.31 -22.56
CA GLU A 38 62.68 -6.04 -23.29
C GLU A 38 62.09 -6.14 -24.71
N PRO A 39 60.77 -5.94 -24.86
CA PRO A 39 60.12 -5.98 -26.16
C PRO A 39 60.72 -4.92 -27.10
N ASN A 40 61.39 -5.36 -28.16
CA ASN A 40 62.06 -4.48 -29.13
C ASN A 40 61.56 -4.66 -30.58
N GLY A 41 60.63 -5.60 -30.80
CA GLY A 41 59.99 -5.85 -32.08
C GLY A 41 58.66 -5.12 -32.28
N TYR A 42 58.01 -5.39 -33.41
CA TYR A 42 56.65 -4.95 -33.68
C TYR A 42 55.66 -5.81 -32.88
N ILE A 43 54.61 -5.17 -32.34
CA ILE A 43 53.56 -5.84 -31.58
C ILE A 43 52.45 -6.33 -32.53
N GLU A 44 51.85 -7.46 -32.17
CA GLU A 44 50.66 -8.02 -32.79
C GLU A 44 49.58 -8.26 -31.72
N PHE A 45 48.41 -8.72 -32.15
CA PHE A 45 47.30 -9.02 -31.25
C PHE A 45 46.77 -10.42 -31.57
N ASP A 46 46.54 -11.22 -30.53
CA ASP A 46 45.97 -12.56 -30.63
C ASP A 46 44.43 -12.48 -30.55
N ASP A 47 43.92 -12.15 -29.35
CA ASP A 47 42.48 -12.08 -29.09
C ASP A 47 42.06 -10.80 -28.35
N PHE A 48 40.75 -10.53 -28.40
CA PHE A 48 40.08 -9.44 -27.68
C PHE A 48 38.85 -9.99 -26.96
N GLU A 49 38.91 -10.00 -25.64
CA GLU A 49 37.79 -10.44 -24.80
C GLU A 49 37.07 -9.24 -24.15
N LEU A 50 35.74 -9.26 -24.17
CA LEU A 50 34.96 -8.34 -23.36
C LEU A 50 35.09 -8.72 -21.89
N TYR A 51 35.71 -7.85 -21.08
CA TYR A 51 35.76 -8.03 -19.65
C TYR A 51 34.45 -7.60 -18.98
N LYS A 52 34.01 -6.35 -19.22
CA LYS A 52 32.82 -5.78 -18.59
C LYS A 52 32.38 -4.48 -19.24
N ILE A 53 31.09 -4.16 -19.16
CA ILE A 53 30.56 -2.84 -19.49
C ILE A 53 29.97 -2.18 -18.24
N TYR A 54 30.28 -0.90 -18.04
CA TYR A 54 29.59 -0.04 -17.08
C TYR A 54 28.71 0.96 -17.81
N TYR A 55 27.60 1.33 -17.17
CA TYR A 55 26.55 2.18 -17.74
C TYR A 55 26.21 3.32 -16.78
N GLU A 56 26.00 4.50 -17.33
CA GLU A 56 25.44 5.66 -16.66
C GLU A 56 24.30 6.20 -17.52
N VAL A 57 23.08 6.27 -16.97
CA VAL A 57 21.94 6.89 -17.64
C VAL A 57 22.04 8.39 -17.43
N VAL A 58 22.25 9.13 -18.52
CA VAL A 58 22.37 10.59 -18.50
C VAL A 58 21.00 11.24 -18.67
N ASP A 59 20.15 10.65 -19.51
CA ASP A 59 18.78 11.08 -19.83
C ASP A 59 18.00 9.85 -20.32
N ASN A 60 16.66 9.94 -20.44
CA ASN A 60 15.75 8.82 -20.71
C ASN A 60 16.10 7.91 -21.90
N SER A 61 16.89 8.41 -22.87
CA SER A 61 17.41 7.64 -24.02
C SER A 61 18.93 7.62 -24.11
N LYS A 62 19.66 8.40 -23.31
CA LYS A 62 21.10 8.63 -23.48
C LYS A 62 21.90 7.97 -22.38
N LEU A 63 22.88 7.16 -22.79
CA LEU A 63 23.75 6.42 -21.89
C LEU A 63 25.21 6.74 -22.17
N LYS A 64 25.99 6.79 -21.10
CA LYS A 64 27.45 6.74 -21.16
C LYS A 64 27.91 5.35 -20.77
N LEU A 65 28.77 4.77 -21.61
CA LEU A 65 29.32 3.44 -21.41
C LEU A 65 30.82 3.53 -21.18
N GLU A 66 31.31 2.66 -20.31
CA GLU A 66 32.73 2.31 -20.20
C GLU A 66 32.85 0.82 -20.52
N ILE A 67 33.33 0.51 -21.73
CA ILE A 67 33.52 -0.86 -22.24
C ILE A 67 34.96 -1.26 -21.97
N ILE A 68 35.18 -2.31 -21.20
CA ILE A 68 36.52 -2.79 -20.84
C ILE A 68 36.81 -4.02 -21.65
N VAL A 69 37.89 -3.95 -22.42
CA VAL A 69 38.35 -5.02 -23.30
C VAL A 69 39.72 -5.47 -22.82
N ILE A 70 39.90 -6.78 -22.73
CA ILE A 70 41.22 -7.41 -22.57
C ILE A 70 41.75 -7.65 -23.97
N ALA A 71 42.89 -7.03 -24.28
CA ALA A 71 43.61 -7.24 -25.52
C ALA A 71 44.87 -8.06 -25.24
N ASP A 72 44.99 -9.23 -25.86
CA ASP A 72 46.17 -10.07 -25.75
C ASP A 72 47.21 -9.63 -26.79
N VAL A 73 48.24 -8.93 -26.30
CA VAL A 73 49.29 -8.32 -27.13
C VAL A 73 50.44 -9.30 -27.27
N ILE A 74 50.72 -9.73 -28.49
CA ILE A 74 51.89 -10.55 -28.83
C ILE A 74 53.10 -9.61 -28.87
N VAL A 75 54.06 -9.85 -27.98
CA VAL A 75 55.30 -9.09 -27.83
C VAL A 75 56.49 -9.93 -28.26
N ARG A 76 57.51 -9.26 -28.80
CA ARG A 76 58.68 -9.92 -29.41
C ARG A 76 59.98 -9.28 -28.97
N GLN A 77 60.99 -10.12 -28.73
CA GLN A 77 62.35 -9.67 -28.49
C GLN A 77 63.32 -10.47 -29.35
N TYR A 78 64.24 -9.75 -29.99
CA TYR A 78 65.34 -10.35 -30.74
C TYR A 78 66.62 -10.36 -29.89
N ILE A 79 67.16 -11.54 -29.60
CA ILE A 79 68.41 -11.73 -28.85
C ILE A 79 69.36 -12.57 -29.70
N LYS A 80 70.51 -11.99 -30.09
CA LYS A 80 71.58 -12.70 -30.83
C LYS A 80 71.13 -13.47 -32.08
N GLY A 81 70.06 -13.02 -32.74
CA GLY A 81 69.51 -13.63 -33.96
C GLY A 81 68.39 -14.64 -33.73
N GLU A 82 68.07 -14.98 -32.48
CA GLU A 82 66.90 -15.76 -32.10
C GLU A 82 65.75 -14.83 -31.69
N MET A 83 64.52 -15.26 -31.96
CA MET A 83 63.30 -14.48 -31.74
C MET A 83 62.44 -15.18 -30.70
N GLU A 84 62.21 -14.49 -29.60
CA GLU A 84 61.32 -14.93 -28.52
C GLU A 84 59.96 -14.23 -28.63
N LEU A 85 58.90 -14.99 -28.41
CA LEU A 85 57.50 -14.54 -28.43
C LEU A 85 56.85 -14.80 -27.09
N ASP A 86 56.06 -13.85 -26.63
CA ASP A 86 55.18 -14.04 -25.48
C ASP A 86 53.93 -13.15 -25.63
N THR A 87 52.93 -13.39 -24.80
CA THR A 87 51.66 -12.65 -24.82
C THR A 87 51.47 -11.90 -23.52
N LYS A 88 51.15 -10.60 -23.61
CA LYS A 88 50.82 -9.74 -22.47
C LYS A 88 49.39 -9.21 -22.63
N SER A 89 48.52 -9.57 -21.70
CA SER A 89 47.16 -9.03 -21.64
C SER A 89 47.16 -7.57 -21.18
N LYS A 90 46.37 -6.74 -21.87
CA LYS A 90 46.15 -5.33 -21.54
C LYS A 90 44.69 -4.99 -21.44
N TYR A 91 44.32 -4.38 -20.32
CA TYR A 91 42.97 -3.89 -20.08
C TYR A 91 42.86 -2.45 -20.62
N VAL A 92 41.95 -2.25 -21.55
CA VAL A 92 41.66 -0.93 -22.14
C VAL A 92 40.20 -0.61 -21.92
N SER A 93 39.94 0.58 -21.37
CA SER A 93 38.59 1.15 -21.24
C SER A 93 38.30 1.99 -22.47
N VAL A 94 37.17 1.73 -23.12
CA VAL A 94 36.65 2.48 -24.26
C VAL A 94 35.38 3.20 -23.79
N TYR A 95 35.37 4.52 -23.90
CA TYR A 95 34.25 5.34 -23.46
C TYR A 95 33.35 5.71 -24.63
N VAL A 96 32.06 5.47 -24.47
CA VAL A 96 31.07 5.58 -25.55
C VAL A 96 29.87 6.40 -25.08
N ASP A 97 29.42 7.31 -25.94
CA ASP A 97 28.09 7.91 -25.85
C ASP A 97 27.13 7.09 -26.72
N MET A 98 26.05 6.61 -26.10
CA MET A 98 25.03 5.78 -26.73
C MET A 98 23.65 6.42 -26.62
N GLU A 99 22.83 6.30 -27.66
CA GLU A 99 21.43 6.69 -27.63
C GLU A 99 20.52 5.53 -28.05
N LEU A 100 19.55 5.22 -27.20
CA LEU A 100 18.52 4.20 -27.40
C LEU A 100 17.19 4.84 -27.80
N ASP A 101 16.77 4.58 -29.04
CA ASP A 101 15.48 5.01 -29.54
C ASP A 101 15.00 4.04 -30.63
N SER A 102 14.20 3.05 -30.23
CA SER A 102 13.84 1.90 -31.06
C SER A 102 15.07 1.18 -31.61
N GLY A 103 15.97 0.82 -30.69
CA GLY A 103 17.31 0.27 -30.97
C GLY A 103 18.42 1.27 -30.71
N ILE A 104 19.68 0.86 -30.94
CA ILE A 104 20.84 1.74 -30.78
C ILE A 104 20.94 2.65 -32.01
N LYS A 105 20.65 3.96 -31.83
CA LYS A 105 20.71 4.97 -32.90
C LYS A 105 22.06 5.66 -32.98
N VAL A 106 22.66 5.91 -31.82
CA VAL A 106 23.98 6.53 -31.71
C VAL A 106 24.89 5.60 -30.92
N PHE A 107 26.10 5.40 -31.44
CA PHE A 107 27.20 4.71 -30.77
C PHE A 107 28.50 5.43 -31.11
N ASN A 108 28.90 6.39 -30.29
CA ASN A 108 30.06 7.24 -30.55
C ASN A 108 31.15 7.01 -29.51
N ILE A 109 32.26 6.43 -29.94
CA ILE A 109 33.45 6.28 -29.09
C ILE A 109 34.17 7.63 -29.04
N TYR A 110 34.36 8.18 -27.84
CA TYR A 110 35.00 9.49 -27.66
C TYR A 110 36.35 9.43 -26.94
N ASN A 111 36.68 8.32 -26.27
CA ASN A 111 37.95 8.17 -25.56
C ASN A 111 38.34 6.70 -25.39
N ALA A 112 39.64 6.44 -25.21
CA ALA A 112 40.19 5.15 -24.81
C ALA A 112 41.37 5.34 -23.86
N GLU A 113 41.46 4.52 -22.81
CA GLU A 113 42.48 4.65 -21.76
C GLU A 113 42.92 3.28 -21.25
N PHE A 114 44.19 3.13 -20.87
CA PHE A 114 44.64 1.94 -20.14
C PHE A 114 43.97 1.89 -18.77
N LYS A 115 43.46 0.72 -18.39
CA LYS A 115 42.88 0.51 -17.07
C LYS A 115 43.95 0.00 -16.12
N SER A 116 44.23 0.73 -15.04
CA SER A 116 45.07 0.22 -13.96
C SER A 116 44.27 -0.79 -13.11
N ASP A 117 44.92 -1.86 -12.65
CA ASP A 117 44.32 -2.94 -11.85
C ASP A 117 43.77 -2.49 -10.47
N GLN A 118 43.76 -1.18 -10.17
CA GLN A 118 43.21 -0.64 -8.93
C GLN A 118 41.70 -0.42 -9.05
N TYR A 119 40.98 -1.48 -8.69
CA TYR A 119 39.55 -1.54 -8.41
C TYR A 119 38.97 -0.22 -7.85
N LYS A 120 38.17 0.50 -8.64
CA LYS A 120 37.25 1.54 -8.15
C LYS A 120 35.81 0.99 -8.12
N LYS A 121 35.14 1.22 -6.99
CA LYS A 121 33.79 0.75 -6.65
C LYS A 121 32.75 1.02 -7.75
N ASN A 122 31.85 0.05 -7.90
CA ASN A 122 30.62 0.02 -8.70
C ASN A 122 30.03 1.41 -9.05
N ARG A 123 30.09 1.80 -10.32
CA ARG A 123 29.37 2.97 -10.87
C ARG A 123 27.94 2.68 -11.32
N ASN A 124 27.57 1.42 -11.53
CA ASN A 124 26.22 1.02 -11.98
C ASN A 124 25.14 1.09 -10.88
N LEU A 125 25.39 1.73 -9.73
CA LEU A 125 24.54 1.66 -8.52
C LEU A 125 23.11 2.21 -8.69
N MET A 126 22.77 2.76 -9.85
CA MET A 126 21.44 3.32 -10.12
C MET A 126 20.51 2.40 -10.91
N LEU A 127 20.98 1.30 -11.50
CA LEU A 127 20.15 0.35 -12.23
C LEU A 127 20.29 -1.06 -11.66
N SER A 128 19.18 -1.80 -11.60
CA SER A 128 19.18 -3.23 -11.34
C SER A 128 19.82 -3.99 -12.49
N ARG A 129 20.10 -5.28 -12.30
CA ARG A 129 20.58 -6.17 -13.39
C ARG A 129 19.60 -6.23 -14.57
N ASP A 130 18.33 -5.94 -14.30
CA ASP A 130 17.26 -5.92 -15.27
C ASP A 130 17.01 -4.54 -15.88
N TRP A 131 17.84 -3.52 -15.61
CA TRP A 131 17.73 -2.16 -16.16
C TRP A 131 16.62 -1.29 -15.56
N VAL A 132 16.08 -1.68 -14.41
CA VAL A 132 15.12 -0.86 -13.66
C VAL A 132 15.89 0.06 -12.69
N PRO A 133 15.59 1.36 -12.64
CA PRO A 133 16.22 2.26 -11.69
C PRO A 133 16.02 1.83 -10.23
N TYR A 134 17.05 1.99 -9.40
CA TYR A 134 16.90 1.82 -7.95
C TYR A 134 16.52 3.15 -7.31
N ILE A 135 15.24 3.33 -6.99
CA ILE A 135 14.71 4.57 -6.43
C ILE A 135 14.12 4.29 -5.04
N PRO A 136 14.78 4.69 -3.95
CA PRO A 136 14.18 4.55 -2.63
C PRO A 136 13.04 5.56 -2.44
N LYS A 137 11.98 5.18 -1.73
CA LYS A 137 10.75 5.98 -1.52
C LYS A 137 11.00 7.43 -1.09
N LYS A 138 12.02 7.65 -0.25
CA LYS A 138 12.42 8.98 0.24
C LYS A 138 12.81 9.96 -0.90
N GLU A 139 13.19 9.46 -2.07
CA GLU A 139 13.57 10.25 -3.24
C GLU A 139 12.37 10.57 -4.15
N PHE A 140 11.19 9.99 -3.94
CA PHE A 140 10.04 10.19 -4.82
C PHE A 140 9.62 11.66 -4.94
N ASP A 141 9.65 12.42 -3.84
CA ASP A 141 9.36 13.86 -3.88
C ASP A 141 10.42 14.62 -4.71
N ASN A 142 11.70 14.24 -4.61
CA ASN A 142 12.80 14.89 -5.34
C ASN A 142 12.71 14.62 -6.85
N ILE A 143 12.31 13.40 -7.21
CA ILE A 143 12.09 13.00 -8.61
C ILE A 143 10.86 13.72 -9.16
N ALA A 144 9.75 13.76 -8.42
CA ALA A 144 8.56 14.52 -8.82
C ALA A 144 8.87 16.01 -9.04
N GLU A 145 9.68 16.62 -8.18
CA GLU A 145 10.13 18.00 -8.35
C GLU A 145 11.02 18.17 -9.59
N SER A 146 11.95 17.24 -9.84
CA SER A 146 12.82 17.26 -11.02
C SER A 146 12.03 17.10 -12.31
N PHE A 147 11.02 16.23 -12.33
CA PHE A 147 10.07 16.06 -13.42
C PHE A 147 9.34 17.39 -13.71
N LEU A 148 8.80 18.04 -12.68
CA LEU A 148 8.11 19.32 -12.83
C LEU A 148 9.05 20.45 -13.26
N LYS A 149 10.31 20.47 -12.82
CA LYS A 149 11.31 21.45 -13.30
C LYS A 149 11.50 21.36 -14.81
N LYS A 150 11.46 20.14 -15.37
CA LYS A 150 11.63 19.86 -16.80
C LYS A 150 10.38 20.22 -17.60
N TYR A 151 9.19 19.77 -17.15
CA TYR A 151 7.98 19.81 -17.98
C TYR A 151 6.94 20.85 -17.57
N TYR A 152 6.93 21.33 -16.32
CA TYR A 152 5.96 22.33 -15.86
C TYR A 152 6.45 23.13 -14.64
N PRO A 153 7.50 23.96 -14.78
CA PRO A 153 8.19 24.59 -13.65
C PRO A 153 7.34 25.61 -12.88
N VAL A 154 6.23 26.08 -13.46
CA VAL A 154 5.30 27.01 -12.82
C VAL A 154 4.66 26.40 -11.57
N ALA A 155 4.37 25.09 -11.58
CA ALA A 155 3.80 24.39 -10.42
C ALA A 155 4.72 24.35 -9.19
N LEU A 156 5.98 24.74 -9.32
CA LEU A 156 6.93 24.82 -8.21
C LEU A 156 7.07 26.23 -7.63
N ARG A 157 6.41 27.23 -8.21
CA ARG A 157 6.48 28.62 -7.73
C ARG A 157 5.39 28.94 -6.71
N GLN A 158 4.18 28.43 -6.94
CA GLN A 158 3.00 28.63 -6.09
C GLN A 158 2.06 27.43 -6.22
N PRO A 159 1.15 27.21 -5.26
CA PRO A 159 0.08 26.22 -5.41
C PRO A 159 -0.64 26.40 -6.74
N THR A 160 -0.55 25.37 -7.60
CA THR A 160 -1.10 25.39 -8.96
C THR A 160 -1.57 23.98 -9.30
N PRO A 161 -2.80 23.79 -9.80
CA PRO A 161 -3.22 22.51 -10.36
C PRO A 161 -2.33 22.11 -11.54
N ILE A 162 -2.16 20.81 -11.74
CA ILE A 162 -1.34 20.28 -12.82
C ILE A 162 -2.21 20.02 -14.06
N PRO A 163 -2.03 20.76 -15.17
CA PRO A 163 -2.70 20.50 -16.43
C PRO A 163 -2.01 19.32 -17.14
N VAL A 164 -2.54 18.12 -16.98
CA VAL A 164 -1.90 16.88 -17.43
C VAL A 164 -1.69 16.85 -18.94
N GLU A 165 -2.60 17.41 -19.73
CA GLU A 165 -2.48 17.50 -21.19
C GLU A 165 -1.30 18.37 -21.64
N LEU A 166 -0.99 19.44 -20.89
CA LEU A 166 0.17 20.29 -21.21
C LEU A 166 1.48 19.56 -20.91
N ILE A 167 1.55 18.81 -19.81
CA ILE A 167 2.73 17.99 -19.48
C ILE A 167 2.97 16.95 -20.59
N VAL A 168 1.91 16.23 -20.99
CA VAL A 168 2.00 15.24 -22.07
C VAL A 168 2.51 15.88 -23.36
N ALA A 169 1.99 17.05 -23.72
CA ALA A 169 2.44 17.76 -24.93
C ALA A 169 3.92 18.19 -24.83
N GLU A 170 4.37 18.70 -23.68
CA GLU A 170 5.77 19.10 -23.47
C GLU A 170 6.73 17.90 -23.51
N MET A 171 6.26 16.72 -23.09
CA MET A 171 7.00 15.46 -23.22
C MET A 171 7.00 14.90 -24.65
N GLY A 172 6.26 15.50 -25.59
CA GLY A 172 6.09 15.01 -26.95
C GLY A 172 5.23 13.74 -27.06
N LEU A 173 4.33 13.52 -26.09
CA LEU A 173 3.44 12.37 -26.01
C LEU A 173 2.03 12.69 -26.53
N SER A 174 1.18 11.67 -26.66
CA SER A 174 -0.23 11.82 -27.04
C SER A 174 -1.15 10.96 -26.18
N ILE A 175 -2.33 11.47 -25.81
CA ILE A 175 -3.34 10.71 -25.04
C ILE A 175 -4.40 10.16 -25.99
N HIS A 176 -4.72 8.88 -25.85
CA HIS A 176 -5.81 8.20 -26.55
C HIS A 176 -6.75 7.57 -25.52
N ARG A 177 -8.04 7.84 -25.65
CA ARG A 177 -9.07 7.26 -24.78
C ARG A 177 -9.70 6.06 -25.45
N GLU A 178 -9.39 4.87 -24.96
CA GLU A 178 -9.82 3.59 -25.53
C GLU A 178 -10.43 2.72 -24.44
N LYS A 179 -11.21 1.70 -24.77
CA LYS A 179 -11.58 0.69 -23.76
C LYS A 179 -10.47 -0.35 -23.70
N LEU A 180 -9.83 -0.56 -22.56
CA LEU A 180 -8.63 -1.40 -22.49
C LEU A 180 -8.94 -2.86 -22.15
N THR A 181 -9.86 -3.09 -21.21
CA THR A 181 -10.32 -4.43 -20.82
C THR A 181 -11.82 -4.44 -20.52
N LEU A 182 -12.47 -5.60 -20.69
CA LEU A 182 -13.91 -5.76 -20.40
C LEU A 182 -14.23 -5.66 -18.90
N ASP A 183 -13.29 -6.06 -18.05
CA ASP A 183 -13.42 -6.14 -16.59
C ASP A 183 -12.85 -4.93 -15.83
N ASP A 184 -12.39 -3.90 -16.55
CA ASP A 184 -11.79 -2.67 -16.00
C ASP A 184 -10.48 -2.88 -15.21
N SER A 185 -9.81 -4.01 -15.39
CA SER A 185 -8.54 -4.35 -14.72
C SER A 185 -7.32 -3.51 -15.13
N VAL A 186 -7.39 -2.76 -16.25
CA VAL A 186 -6.27 -1.96 -16.78
C VAL A 186 -6.72 -0.53 -16.98
N PHE A 187 -6.04 0.42 -16.33
CA PHE A 187 -6.38 1.84 -16.43
C PHE A 187 -5.58 2.58 -17.48
N GLY A 188 -4.32 2.20 -17.68
CA GLY A 188 -3.41 2.86 -18.59
C GLY A 188 -2.47 1.89 -19.31
N LYS A 189 -1.97 2.31 -20.47
CA LYS A 189 -0.85 1.65 -21.17
C LYS A 189 0.05 2.69 -21.80
N MET A 190 1.35 2.51 -21.65
CA MET A 190 2.39 3.28 -22.34
C MET A 190 2.93 2.52 -23.55
N VAL A 191 2.90 3.16 -24.72
CA VAL A 191 3.40 2.61 -25.98
C VAL A 191 4.83 3.08 -26.24
N PHE A 192 5.81 2.17 -26.09
CA PHE A 192 7.24 2.48 -26.26
C PHE A 192 7.77 2.30 -27.69
N LYS A 193 6.95 1.72 -28.58
CA LYS A 193 7.28 1.49 -30.00
C LYS A 193 5.99 1.45 -30.81
N ASP A 194 6.05 1.89 -32.07
CA ASP A 194 4.97 1.72 -33.03
C ASP A 194 4.52 0.26 -33.09
N THR A 195 3.29 0.01 -32.66
CA THR A 195 2.77 -1.35 -32.50
C THR A 195 1.25 -1.36 -32.63
N LYS A 196 0.66 -2.55 -32.70
CA LYS A 196 -0.77 -2.72 -32.54
C LYS A 196 -1.09 -3.12 -31.12
N VAL A 197 -2.09 -2.48 -30.53
CA VAL A 197 -2.58 -2.78 -29.19
C VAL A 197 -4.02 -3.28 -29.29
N GLU A 198 -4.33 -4.34 -28.55
CA GLU A 198 -5.70 -4.82 -28.40
C GLU A 198 -6.48 -3.88 -27.48
N VAL A 199 -7.61 -3.39 -27.97
CA VAL A 199 -8.59 -2.55 -27.28
C VAL A 199 -9.98 -3.17 -27.47
N ILE A 200 -10.97 -2.77 -26.67
CA ILE A 200 -12.34 -3.29 -26.77
C ILE A 200 -13.22 -2.31 -27.55
N GLU A 201 -13.85 -2.79 -28.62
CA GLU A 201 -14.90 -2.08 -29.33
C GLU A 201 -16.14 -2.96 -29.44
N ASN A 202 -17.31 -2.44 -29.04
CA ASN A 202 -18.57 -3.20 -29.02
C ASN A 202 -18.45 -4.56 -28.32
N ASP A 203 -17.81 -4.57 -27.14
CA ASP A 203 -17.55 -5.75 -26.31
C ASP A 203 -16.70 -6.85 -27.00
N GLN A 204 -15.95 -6.51 -28.04
CA GLN A 204 -15.03 -7.41 -28.74
C GLN A 204 -13.61 -6.84 -28.78
N PRO A 205 -12.57 -7.69 -28.66
CA PRO A 205 -11.19 -7.25 -28.82
C PRO A 205 -10.90 -6.90 -30.29
N VAL A 206 -10.38 -5.69 -30.50
CA VAL A 206 -9.97 -5.14 -31.80
C VAL A 206 -8.53 -4.66 -31.69
N SER A 207 -7.70 -5.06 -32.66
CA SER A 207 -6.29 -4.66 -32.73
C SER A 207 -6.16 -3.34 -33.50
N LYS A 208 -5.75 -2.26 -32.81
CA LYS A 208 -5.56 -0.92 -33.39
C LYS A 208 -4.08 -0.51 -33.41
N PRO A 209 -3.59 0.16 -34.47
CA PRO A 209 -2.24 0.69 -34.52
C PRO A 209 -2.10 1.95 -33.65
N PHE A 210 -1.01 2.03 -32.89
CA PHE A 210 -0.62 3.21 -32.10
C PHE A 210 0.86 3.51 -32.31
N ASN A 211 1.18 4.80 -32.31
CA ASN A 211 2.56 5.27 -32.46
C ASN A 211 3.30 5.25 -31.11
N LYS A 212 4.62 5.17 -31.16
CA LYS A 212 5.50 5.41 -30.01
C LYS A 212 5.16 6.73 -29.34
N GLY A 213 5.12 6.73 -28.01
CA GLY A 213 4.72 7.89 -27.21
C GLY A 213 3.21 8.07 -27.07
N SER A 214 2.42 7.04 -27.37
CA SER A 214 0.97 7.04 -27.10
C SER A 214 0.69 6.56 -25.68
N ILE A 215 -0.06 7.35 -24.93
CA ILE A 215 -0.67 7.02 -23.64
C ILE A 215 -2.10 6.56 -23.91
N LEU A 216 -2.40 5.29 -23.68
CA LEU A 216 -3.76 4.79 -23.76
C LEU A 216 -4.37 4.83 -22.37
N VAL A 217 -5.54 5.44 -22.22
CA VAL A 217 -6.26 5.52 -20.94
C VAL A 217 -7.64 4.91 -21.12
N ASP A 218 -8.06 4.08 -20.16
CA ASP A 218 -9.40 3.49 -20.24
C ASP A 218 -10.48 4.57 -20.21
N LYS A 219 -11.35 4.57 -21.23
CA LYS A 219 -12.36 5.60 -21.47
C LYS A 219 -13.39 5.70 -20.35
N ASP A 220 -13.60 4.63 -19.58
CA ASP A 220 -14.58 4.58 -18.51
C ASP A 220 -14.00 5.04 -17.16
N VAL A 221 -12.69 5.28 -17.05
CA VAL A 221 -12.02 5.67 -15.78
C VAL A 221 -12.63 6.92 -15.17
N VAL A 222 -12.95 7.93 -15.99
CA VAL A 222 -13.59 9.17 -15.52
C VAL A 222 -15.01 8.91 -15.04
N TYR A 223 -15.77 8.08 -15.76
CA TYR A 223 -17.17 7.79 -15.47
C TYR A 223 -17.35 6.90 -14.24
N LYS A 224 -16.49 5.89 -14.07
CA LYS A 224 -16.57 4.91 -12.99
C LYS A 224 -15.92 5.38 -11.69
N ARG A 225 -15.03 6.37 -11.75
CA ARG A 225 -14.31 6.91 -10.57
C ARG A 225 -14.45 8.42 -10.50
N ASN A 226 -13.51 9.16 -11.07
CA ASN A 226 -13.51 10.63 -11.14
C ASN A 226 -12.39 11.15 -12.07
N VAL A 227 -12.39 12.46 -12.32
CA VAL A 227 -11.34 13.17 -13.09
C VAL A 227 -9.95 12.98 -12.48
N GLY A 228 -9.86 12.91 -11.16
CA GLY A 228 -8.59 12.68 -10.46
C GLY A 228 -7.94 11.34 -10.78
N SER A 229 -8.73 10.28 -10.98
CA SER A 229 -8.22 8.98 -11.42
C SER A 229 -7.63 9.06 -12.83
N PHE A 230 -8.28 9.79 -13.75
CA PHE A 230 -7.73 10.01 -15.10
C PHE A 230 -6.39 10.75 -15.04
N ASN A 231 -6.33 11.87 -14.31
CA ASN A 231 -5.09 12.66 -14.17
C ASN A 231 -3.95 11.83 -13.59
N ASN A 232 -4.24 11.02 -12.57
CA ASN A 232 -3.26 10.12 -11.97
C ASN A 232 -2.76 9.07 -12.95
N THR A 233 -3.65 8.42 -13.70
CA THR A 233 -3.25 7.45 -14.72
C THR A 233 -2.37 8.09 -15.80
N VAL A 234 -2.74 9.27 -16.32
CA VAL A 234 -1.91 9.94 -17.34
C VAL A 234 -0.50 10.23 -16.81
N ILE A 235 -0.39 10.81 -15.61
CA ILE A 235 0.91 11.13 -15.02
C ILE A 235 1.69 9.87 -14.64
N HIS A 236 1.03 8.82 -14.17
CA HIS A 236 1.63 7.50 -13.92
C HIS A 236 2.31 6.96 -15.19
N GLU A 237 1.61 6.98 -16.32
CA GLU A 237 2.18 6.56 -17.60
C GLU A 237 3.32 7.50 -18.07
N CYS A 238 3.23 8.80 -17.78
CA CYS A 238 4.35 9.74 -18.00
C CYS A 238 5.59 9.38 -17.17
N VAL A 239 5.41 8.89 -15.93
CA VAL A 239 6.53 8.41 -15.09
C VAL A 239 7.17 7.17 -15.72
N HIS A 240 6.39 6.24 -16.27
CA HIS A 240 6.95 5.11 -17.03
C HIS A 240 7.76 5.56 -18.23
N TRP A 241 7.26 6.54 -18.98
CA TRP A 241 8.00 7.11 -20.11
C TRP A 241 9.31 7.77 -19.67
N GLU A 242 9.30 8.53 -18.57
CA GLU A 242 10.50 9.21 -18.09
C GLU A 242 11.53 8.20 -17.54
N LEU A 243 11.12 7.37 -16.58
CA LEU A 243 12.08 6.61 -15.78
C LEU A 243 12.38 5.22 -16.34
N HIS A 244 11.47 4.65 -17.12
CA HIS A 244 11.54 3.23 -17.51
C HIS A 244 11.79 3.01 -19.01
N LYS A 245 11.99 4.06 -19.80
CA LYS A 245 12.26 3.94 -21.25
C LYS A 245 13.49 3.08 -21.56
N VAL A 246 14.61 3.25 -20.83
CA VAL A 246 15.83 2.45 -21.03
C VAL A 246 15.55 0.95 -20.84
N PHE A 247 14.80 0.58 -19.79
CA PHE A 247 14.38 -0.81 -19.56
C PHE A 247 13.67 -1.39 -20.78
N HIS A 248 12.66 -0.66 -21.30
CA HIS A 248 11.89 -1.12 -22.45
C HIS A 248 12.72 -1.19 -23.73
N GLU A 249 13.59 -0.21 -23.99
CA GLU A 249 14.49 -0.22 -25.15
C GLU A 249 15.45 -1.42 -25.13
N VAL A 250 16.07 -1.71 -23.98
CA VAL A 250 16.94 -2.88 -23.82
C VAL A 250 16.16 -4.18 -24.01
N ARG A 251 14.95 -4.29 -23.43
CA ARG A 251 14.09 -5.47 -23.61
C ARG A 251 13.70 -5.67 -25.07
N MET A 252 13.36 -4.60 -25.80
CA MET A 252 13.01 -4.67 -27.22
C MET A 252 14.18 -5.10 -28.11
N ILE A 253 15.42 -4.78 -27.73
CA ILE A 253 16.63 -5.23 -28.43
C ILE A 253 16.86 -6.74 -28.22
N LEU A 254 16.57 -7.23 -27.01
CA LEU A 254 16.82 -8.62 -26.63
C LEU A 254 15.66 -9.57 -26.95
N ASP A 255 14.42 -9.07 -26.99
CA ASP A 255 13.20 -9.82 -27.33
C ASP A 255 12.31 -9.03 -28.29
N ASN A 256 12.24 -9.50 -29.53
CA ASN A 256 11.45 -8.89 -30.61
C ASN A 256 9.92 -8.89 -30.35
N ARG A 257 9.43 -9.61 -29.33
CA ARG A 257 8.00 -9.64 -28.96
C ARG A 257 7.59 -8.59 -27.93
N HIS A 258 8.55 -7.89 -27.31
CA HIS A 258 8.26 -6.84 -26.32
C HIS A 258 7.84 -5.54 -27.03
N SER A 259 6.71 -4.92 -26.65
CA SER A 259 6.28 -3.66 -27.30
C SER A 259 5.47 -2.68 -26.44
N VAL A 260 4.90 -3.10 -25.31
CA VAL A 260 3.97 -2.28 -24.49
C VAL A 260 4.23 -2.50 -22.99
N SER A 261 4.02 -1.47 -22.17
CA SER A 261 3.82 -1.59 -20.71
C SER A 261 2.35 -1.35 -20.38
N SER A 262 1.77 -2.11 -19.45
CA SER A 262 0.39 -1.94 -19.00
C SER A 262 0.36 -1.73 -17.49
N SER A 263 -0.40 -0.75 -17.01
CA SER A 263 -0.65 -0.56 -15.59
C SER A 263 -1.86 -1.39 -15.15
N TRP A 264 -1.74 -2.10 -14.03
CA TRP A 264 -2.72 -3.08 -13.54
C TRP A 264 -3.44 -2.60 -12.29
N THR A 265 -4.64 -3.14 -12.03
CA THR A 265 -5.41 -2.89 -10.80
C THR A 265 -4.83 -3.50 -9.54
N GLU A 266 -4.14 -4.64 -9.66
CA GLU A 266 -3.64 -5.40 -8.51
C GLU A 266 -2.14 -5.15 -8.36
N GLU A 267 -1.76 -4.38 -7.34
CA GLU A 267 -0.37 -4.32 -6.89
C GLU A 267 0.04 -5.68 -6.34
N ASN A 268 1.26 -6.11 -6.67
CA ASN A 268 1.83 -7.33 -6.11
C ASN A 268 2.16 -7.11 -4.62
N GLN A 269 1.25 -7.54 -3.74
CA GLN A 269 1.40 -7.45 -2.28
C GLN A 269 2.45 -8.41 -1.69
N ALA A 270 3.21 -9.13 -2.54
CA ALA A 270 4.31 -9.95 -2.09
C ALA A 270 5.45 -9.09 -1.51
N ASP A 271 6.33 -9.70 -0.72
CA ASP A 271 7.56 -9.07 -0.26
C ASP A 271 8.34 -8.48 -1.45
N SER A 272 8.86 -7.25 -1.30
CA SER A 272 9.75 -6.58 -2.26
C SER A 272 10.94 -7.45 -2.70
N SER A 273 11.36 -8.41 -1.87
CA SER A 273 12.39 -9.41 -2.21
C SER A 273 11.98 -10.37 -3.34
N MET A 274 10.68 -10.50 -3.59
CA MET A 274 10.07 -11.34 -4.64
C MET A 274 9.56 -10.53 -5.84
N TRP A 275 9.70 -9.20 -5.82
CA TRP A 275 9.21 -8.33 -6.88
C TRP A 275 9.95 -8.55 -8.18
N SER A 276 9.18 -8.69 -9.25
CA SER A 276 9.69 -8.65 -10.61
C SER A 276 10.15 -7.24 -10.99
N PRO A 277 10.95 -7.08 -12.05
CA PRO A 277 11.30 -5.77 -12.58
C PRO A 277 10.08 -4.88 -12.89
N LEU A 278 8.97 -5.48 -13.33
CA LEU A 278 7.73 -4.75 -13.62
C LEU A 278 7.06 -4.26 -12.33
N ASP A 279 7.05 -5.06 -11.26
CA ASP A 279 6.49 -4.66 -9.96
C ASP A 279 7.20 -3.42 -9.40
N TRP A 280 8.54 -3.38 -9.49
CA TRP A 280 9.33 -2.21 -9.10
C TRP A 280 8.98 -0.96 -9.92
N MET A 281 8.72 -1.12 -11.21
CA MET A 281 8.36 0.00 -12.09
C MET A 281 6.98 0.58 -11.75
N GLU A 282 5.98 -0.29 -11.55
CA GLU A 282 4.64 0.12 -11.11
C GLU A 282 4.70 0.82 -9.75
N TRP A 283 5.48 0.28 -8.81
CA TRP A 283 5.69 0.90 -7.49
C TRP A 283 6.29 2.32 -7.60
N HIS A 284 7.29 2.52 -8.46
CA HIS A 284 7.81 3.87 -8.73
C HIS A 284 6.72 4.79 -9.27
N ALA A 285 5.95 4.35 -10.27
CA ALA A 285 4.95 5.18 -10.91
C ALA A 285 3.78 5.51 -9.96
N ASN A 286 3.29 4.54 -9.19
CA ASN A 286 2.26 4.72 -8.16
C ASN A 286 2.71 5.66 -7.05
N GLY A 287 3.99 5.58 -6.64
CA GLY A 287 4.54 6.46 -5.62
C GLY A 287 4.82 7.88 -6.12
N ILE A 288 5.31 8.05 -7.35
CA ILE A 288 5.78 9.34 -7.88
C ILE A 288 4.64 10.16 -8.49
N ALA A 289 3.69 9.55 -9.20
CA ALA A 289 2.64 10.28 -9.90
C ALA A 289 1.77 11.17 -9.00
N PRO A 290 1.30 10.71 -7.81
CA PRO A 290 0.58 11.58 -6.88
C PRO A 290 1.42 12.76 -6.37
N ARG A 291 2.75 12.61 -6.31
CA ARG A 291 3.69 13.64 -5.85
C ARG A 291 3.97 14.68 -6.95
N ILE A 292 3.87 14.30 -8.22
CA ILE A 292 3.86 15.23 -9.36
C ILE A 292 2.56 16.03 -9.34
N LEU A 293 1.40 15.37 -9.18
CA LEU A 293 0.09 16.03 -9.13
C LEU A 293 -0.06 16.96 -7.93
N MET A 294 0.54 16.62 -6.80
CA MET A 294 0.55 17.41 -5.56
C MET A 294 1.99 17.63 -5.06
N PRO A 295 2.70 18.65 -5.59
CA PRO A 295 4.10 18.93 -5.24
C PRO A 295 4.25 19.27 -3.76
N LYS A 296 5.29 18.75 -3.11
CA LYS A 296 5.45 18.74 -1.65
C LYS A 296 5.28 20.11 -0.99
N VAL A 297 6.01 21.12 -1.47
CA VAL A 297 6.03 22.46 -0.86
C VAL A 297 4.70 23.16 -1.08
N GLN A 298 4.18 23.11 -2.30
CA GLN A 298 2.97 23.80 -2.73
C GLN A 298 1.73 23.21 -2.09
N THR A 299 1.66 21.89 -1.97
CA THR A 299 0.57 21.19 -1.28
C THR A 299 0.55 21.57 0.20
N LYS A 300 1.71 21.63 0.87
CA LYS A 300 1.80 22.12 2.27
C LYS A 300 1.33 23.56 2.43
N ILE A 301 1.64 24.44 1.48
CA ILE A 301 1.14 25.83 1.50
C ILE A 301 -0.38 25.83 1.36
N LYS A 302 -0.93 25.09 0.39
CA LYS A 302 -2.37 25.05 0.15
C LYS A 302 -3.15 24.46 1.32
N ILE A 303 -2.67 23.38 1.93
CA ILE A 303 -3.31 22.78 3.13
C ILE A 303 -3.41 23.81 4.25
N ARG A 304 -2.33 24.53 4.56
CA ARG A 304 -2.34 25.56 5.61
C ARG A 304 -3.25 26.74 5.28
N GLU A 305 -3.30 27.14 4.01
CA GLU A 305 -4.22 28.16 3.53
C GLU A 305 -5.68 27.72 3.72
N LEU A 306 -6.02 26.48 3.38
CA LEU A 306 -7.35 25.92 3.52
C LEU A 306 -7.77 25.85 4.99
N PHE A 307 -6.93 25.30 5.87
CA PHE A 307 -7.19 25.30 7.31
C PHE A 307 -7.49 26.72 7.82
N ARG A 308 -6.63 27.68 7.50
CA ARG A 308 -6.84 29.08 7.92
C ARG A 308 -8.15 29.66 7.37
N THR A 309 -8.45 29.42 6.10
CA THR A 309 -9.61 30.01 5.43
C THR A 309 -10.92 29.42 5.94
N LEU A 310 -11.00 28.09 6.02
CA LEU A 310 -12.20 27.39 6.49
C LEU A 310 -12.49 27.70 7.96
N THR A 311 -11.48 27.76 8.84
CA THR A 311 -11.66 28.19 10.23
C THR A 311 -12.13 29.65 10.35
N LEU A 312 -11.72 30.55 9.45
CA LEU A 312 -12.21 31.93 9.44
C LEU A 312 -13.66 32.04 8.94
N VAL A 313 -14.04 31.23 7.95
CA VAL A 313 -15.38 31.21 7.36
C VAL A 313 -16.39 30.57 8.31
N ASN A 314 -15.99 29.50 9.00
CA ASN A 314 -16.83 28.77 9.95
C ASN A 314 -16.06 28.52 11.27
N PRO A 315 -16.05 29.50 12.21
CA PRO A 315 -15.29 29.37 13.46
C PRO A 315 -15.77 28.23 14.38
N ASP A 316 -17.02 27.80 14.23
CA ASP A 316 -17.65 26.76 15.07
C ASP A 316 -17.57 25.36 14.43
N ILE A 317 -16.87 25.22 13.29
CA ILE A 317 -16.67 23.91 12.64
C ILE A 317 -15.93 22.94 13.58
N SER A 318 -16.39 21.69 13.64
CA SER A 318 -15.69 20.66 14.42
C SER A 318 -14.36 20.30 13.75
N ARG A 319 -13.41 19.71 14.51
CA ARG A 319 -12.07 19.42 13.99
C ARG A 319 -12.13 18.36 12.89
N SER A 320 -12.90 17.30 13.10
CA SER A 320 -13.02 16.22 12.12
C SER A 320 -13.66 16.74 10.81
N GLU A 321 -14.65 17.62 10.92
CA GLU A 321 -15.33 18.20 9.76
C GLU A 321 -14.45 19.20 9.01
N LEU A 322 -13.68 20.02 9.73
CA LEU A 322 -12.68 20.91 9.14
C LEU A 322 -11.66 20.12 8.31
N VAL A 323 -11.15 19.01 8.83
CA VAL A 323 -10.20 18.17 8.10
C VAL A 323 -10.85 17.53 6.88
N ARG A 324 -12.11 17.09 6.98
CA ARG A 324 -12.88 16.55 5.85
C ARG A 324 -13.03 17.59 4.74
N GLU A 325 -13.38 18.83 5.09
CA GLU A 325 -13.49 19.94 4.14
C GLU A 325 -12.14 20.29 3.52
N VAL A 326 -11.05 20.30 4.29
CA VAL A 326 -9.69 20.50 3.74
C VAL A 326 -9.35 19.43 2.72
N VAL A 327 -9.67 18.15 2.97
CA VAL A 327 -9.45 17.07 2.00
C VAL A 327 -10.25 17.30 0.71
N ASP A 328 -11.51 17.72 0.83
CA ASP A 328 -12.39 17.98 -0.31
C ASP A 328 -11.86 19.14 -1.17
N GLU A 329 -11.59 20.28 -0.55
CA GLU A 329 -11.09 21.47 -1.21
C GLU A 329 -9.68 21.26 -1.81
N LEU A 330 -8.85 20.44 -1.16
CA LEU A 330 -7.53 20.08 -1.68
C LEU A 330 -7.65 19.18 -2.92
N ALA A 331 -8.56 18.19 -2.87
CA ALA A 331 -8.82 17.29 -3.98
C ALA A 331 -9.37 18.03 -5.19
N GLU A 332 -10.33 18.94 -4.97
CA GLU A 332 -10.88 19.81 -6.00
C GLU A 332 -9.79 20.74 -6.58
N PHE A 333 -9.03 21.42 -5.72
CA PHE A 333 -8.00 22.36 -6.17
C PHE A 333 -6.93 21.71 -7.06
N PHE A 334 -6.46 20.50 -6.71
CA PHE A 334 -5.44 19.80 -7.50
C PHE A 334 -6.03 18.87 -8.57
N ASN A 335 -7.36 18.78 -8.71
CA ASN A 335 -8.06 17.83 -9.58
C ASN A 335 -7.59 16.38 -9.36
N VAL A 336 -7.58 15.93 -8.11
CA VAL A 336 -7.24 14.55 -7.70
C VAL A 336 -8.42 13.91 -6.96
N SER A 337 -8.34 12.61 -6.67
CA SER A 337 -9.36 11.97 -5.84
C SER A 337 -9.22 12.40 -4.37
N LYS A 338 -10.34 12.42 -3.62
CA LYS A 338 -10.34 12.67 -2.16
C LYS A 338 -9.37 11.75 -1.43
N GLN A 339 -9.31 10.51 -1.88
CA GLN A 339 -8.40 9.49 -1.36
C GLN A 339 -6.92 9.86 -1.59
N ALA A 340 -6.57 10.29 -2.80
CA ALA A 340 -5.19 10.73 -3.09
C ALA A 340 -4.82 11.97 -2.27
N ALA A 341 -5.74 12.93 -2.13
CA ALA A 341 -5.55 14.12 -1.31
C ALA A 341 -5.33 13.77 0.17
N LYS A 342 -6.16 12.88 0.74
CA LYS A 342 -6.03 12.35 2.11
C LYS A 342 -4.67 11.67 2.31
N ILE A 343 -4.29 10.73 1.45
CA ILE A 343 -2.98 10.05 1.51
C ILE A 343 -1.85 11.08 1.46
N ARG A 344 -1.94 12.05 0.56
CA ARG A 344 -0.91 13.08 0.41
C ARG A 344 -0.80 13.98 1.63
N MET A 345 -1.91 14.32 2.30
CA MET A 345 -1.88 15.04 3.57
C MET A 345 -1.11 14.24 4.64
N ILE A 346 -1.39 12.95 4.77
CA ILE A 346 -0.71 12.08 5.75
C ILE A 346 0.79 11.98 5.43
N ASP A 347 1.15 11.73 4.16
CA ASP A 347 2.54 11.69 3.68
C ASP A 347 3.33 12.98 3.98
N LEU A 348 2.63 14.12 4.02
CA LEU A 348 3.22 15.43 4.28
C LEU A 348 3.28 15.78 5.78
N GLY A 349 2.73 14.92 6.65
CA GLY A 349 2.77 15.03 8.10
C GLY A 349 1.50 15.59 8.75
N PHE A 350 0.41 15.76 8.01
CA PHE A 350 -0.89 16.18 8.54
C PHE A 350 -1.67 14.96 9.02
N LYS A 351 -1.32 14.46 10.21
CA LYS A 351 -1.81 13.17 10.74
C LYS A 351 -3.31 13.18 11.00
N GLU A 352 -3.92 14.34 11.25
CA GLU A 352 -5.36 14.52 11.45
C GLU A 352 -6.19 13.95 10.28
N ALA A 353 -5.62 13.90 9.07
CA ALA A 353 -6.26 13.30 7.91
C ALA A 353 -6.57 11.80 8.08
N ASN A 354 -5.94 11.08 9.02
CA ASN A 354 -6.30 9.69 9.32
C ASN A 354 -7.72 9.53 9.87
N GLY A 355 -8.33 10.60 10.41
CA GLY A 355 -9.65 10.56 11.03
C GLY A 355 -10.83 10.69 10.08
N VAL A 356 -10.63 11.01 8.79
CA VAL A 356 -11.72 11.36 7.86
C VAL A 356 -11.82 10.40 6.68
N TYR A 357 -13.00 10.14 6.10
CA TYR A 357 -13.16 9.22 4.96
C TYR A 357 -12.59 7.81 5.20
N ASN A 358 -12.80 7.26 6.39
CA ASN A 358 -12.44 5.87 6.68
C ASN A 358 -13.54 4.95 6.16
N TYR A 359 -13.17 3.95 5.34
CA TYR A 359 -14.09 2.95 4.79
C TYR A 359 -13.74 1.57 5.33
N LEU A 360 -14.69 0.95 6.02
CA LEU A 360 -14.48 -0.29 6.75
C LEU A 360 -15.76 -1.13 6.80
N ASP A 361 -15.64 -2.44 6.60
CA ASP A 361 -16.77 -3.38 6.61
C ASP A 361 -17.92 -2.93 5.68
N ASP A 362 -17.58 -2.54 4.45
CA ASP A 362 -18.48 -2.09 3.38
C ASP A 362 -19.31 -0.82 3.67
N ARG A 363 -18.79 0.07 4.53
CA ARG A 363 -19.42 1.36 4.83
C ARG A 363 -18.40 2.43 5.17
N TYR A 364 -18.76 3.69 4.95
CA TYR A 364 -18.02 4.81 5.51
C TYR A 364 -18.32 4.94 6.99
N MET A 365 -17.25 5.09 7.77
CA MET A 365 -17.31 5.38 9.20
C MET A 365 -17.54 6.87 9.46
N HIS A 366 -17.97 7.21 10.67
CA HIS A 366 -17.96 8.61 11.08
C HIS A 366 -16.54 9.16 11.09
N ASN A 367 -16.42 10.43 10.69
CA ASN A 367 -15.17 11.14 10.83
C ASN A 367 -14.90 11.39 12.31
N PHE A 368 -13.63 11.38 12.68
CA PHE A 368 -13.20 11.59 14.05
C PHE A 368 -11.92 12.41 14.13
N ALA A 369 -11.66 12.99 15.29
CA ALA A 369 -10.48 13.75 15.62
C ALA A 369 -9.83 13.20 16.90
N PHE A 370 -8.56 13.53 17.06
CA PHE A 370 -7.72 13.07 18.16
C PHE A 370 -6.55 14.03 18.38
N GLU A 371 -5.94 13.97 19.54
CA GLU A 371 -4.69 14.65 19.84
C GLU A 371 -3.50 14.06 19.06
N LEU A 372 -2.80 14.90 18.30
CA LEU A 372 -1.74 14.48 17.38
C LEU A 372 -0.50 13.89 18.07
N GLU A 373 -0.26 14.31 19.32
CA GLU A 373 0.85 13.79 20.15
C GLU A 373 0.59 12.36 20.63
N ALA A 374 -0.68 11.96 20.78
CA ALA A 374 -1.07 10.62 21.15
C ALA A 374 -1.06 9.63 19.97
N PHE A 375 -0.83 10.12 18.74
CA PHE A 375 -0.98 9.34 17.51
C PHE A 375 0.34 9.17 16.74
N ASP A 376 0.95 8.00 16.87
CA ASP A 376 2.16 7.61 16.13
C ASP A 376 1.86 7.03 14.74
N ASN A 377 2.85 7.07 13.84
CA ASN A 377 2.75 6.43 12.52
C ASN A 377 2.46 4.93 12.66
N GLY A 378 1.51 4.41 11.88
CA GLY A 378 1.11 3.01 11.98
C GLY A 378 0.11 2.73 13.11
N SER A 379 -0.38 3.75 13.81
CA SER A 379 -1.42 3.60 14.83
C SER A 379 -2.82 3.80 14.24
N SER A 380 -3.87 3.29 14.90
CA SER A 380 -5.26 3.42 14.45
C SER A 380 -6.20 3.31 15.65
N TYR A 381 -7.20 4.19 15.76
CA TYR A 381 -8.31 4.04 16.72
C TYR A 381 -9.40 3.07 16.22
N THR A 382 -9.25 2.62 14.98
CA THR A 382 -10.18 1.73 14.30
C THR A 382 -9.64 0.30 14.30
N ILE A 383 -10.49 -0.66 14.63
CA ILE A 383 -10.20 -2.10 14.57
C ILE A 383 -11.41 -2.83 13.95
N THR A 384 -11.18 -3.85 13.13
CA THR A 384 -12.31 -4.68 12.63
C THR A 384 -12.77 -5.68 13.66
N SER A 385 -13.96 -6.23 13.43
CA SER A 385 -14.52 -7.31 14.21
C SER A 385 -13.61 -8.56 14.22
N ASN A 386 -12.93 -8.83 13.10
CA ASN A 386 -12.00 -9.96 12.97
C ASN A 386 -10.71 -9.74 13.78
N ASP A 387 -10.08 -8.57 13.64
CA ASP A 387 -8.86 -8.25 14.39
C ASP A 387 -9.15 -8.13 15.89
N LEU A 388 -10.32 -7.56 16.25
CA LEU A 388 -10.81 -7.51 17.62
C LEU A 388 -10.92 -8.92 18.22
N CYS A 389 -11.51 -9.85 17.46
CA CYS A 389 -11.62 -11.25 17.85
C CYS A 389 -10.25 -11.90 18.02
N PHE A 390 -9.35 -11.67 17.08
CA PHE A 390 -7.99 -12.17 17.13
C PHE A 390 -7.26 -11.68 18.39
N GLU A 391 -7.27 -10.37 18.65
CA GLU A 391 -6.65 -9.78 19.83
C GLU A 391 -7.27 -10.33 21.12
N TYR A 392 -8.59 -10.46 21.20
CA TYR A 392 -9.25 -11.03 22.39
C TYR A 392 -8.83 -12.49 22.65
N CYS A 393 -8.69 -13.29 21.60
CA CYS A 393 -8.32 -14.71 21.74
C CYS A 393 -6.84 -14.91 22.10
N PHE A 394 -5.94 -14.09 21.56
CA PHE A 394 -4.49 -14.32 21.61
C PHE A 394 -3.71 -13.35 22.50
N ASN A 395 -4.27 -12.19 22.86
CA ASN A 395 -3.62 -11.18 23.70
C ASN A 395 -4.26 -11.16 25.10
N GLU A 396 -3.56 -11.72 26.10
CA GLU A 396 -4.08 -11.85 27.46
C GLU A 396 -4.33 -10.49 28.14
N SER A 397 -3.45 -9.51 27.93
CA SER A 397 -3.61 -8.16 28.48
C SER A 397 -4.85 -7.49 27.91
N PHE A 398 -5.02 -7.56 26.58
CA PHE A 398 -6.21 -7.04 25.92
C PHE A 398 -7.49 -7.73 26.42
N ARG A 399 -7.49 -9.06 26.50
CA ARG A 399 -8.62 -9.83 27.03
C ARG A 399 -9.02 -9.39 28.44
N LYS A 400 -8.06 -9.16 29.34
CA LYS A 400 -8.33 -8.67 30.71
C LYS A 400 -9.03 -7.30 30.69
N ILE A 401 -8.64 -6.40 29.81
CA ILE A 401 -9.26 -5.07 29.66
C ILE A 401 -10.70 -5.21 29.19
N ILE A 402 -10.94 -6.03 28.16
CA ILE A 402 -12.28 -6.27 27.62
C ILE A 402 -13.18 -6.98 28.63
N ASP A 403 -12.69 -8.02 29.30
CA ASP A 403 -13.41 -8.75 30.35
C ASP A 403 -13.77 -7.86 31.56
N GLY A 404 -13.03 -6.76 31.74
CA GLY A 404 -13.37 -5.69 32.67
C GLY A 404 -14.68 -4.97 32.35
N ASN A 405 -15.30 -5.21 31.18
CA ASN A 405 -16.59 -4.70 30.74
C ASN A 405 -16.72 -3.16 30.81
N LYS A 406 -15.63 -2.47 30.50
CA LYS A 406 -15.54 -1.01 30.51
C LYS A 406 -15.62 -0.37 29.13
N PHE A 407 -15.47 -1.16 28.06
CA PHE A 407 -15.49 -0.67 26.69
C PHE A 407 -16.66 -1.27 25.92
N LEU A 408 -17.24 -0.49 25.02
CA LEU A 408 -18.21 -0.96 24.01
C LEU A 408 -17.58 -0.84 22.63
N TYR A 409 -17.81 -1.85 21.80
CA TYR A 409 -17.33 -1.85 20.43
C TYR A 409 -18.39 -1.21 19.52
N ILE A 410 -18.30 0.09 19.29
CA ILE A 410 -19.26 0.92 18.52
C ILE A 410 -18.54 1.52 17.33
N ASP A 411 -19.17 1.45 16.15
CA ASP A 411 -18.63 2.00 14.91
C ASP A 411 -17.15 1.64 14.65
N ASN A 412 -16.80 0.37 14.86
CA ASN A 412 -15.42 -0.14 14.69
C ASN A 412 -14.35 0.49 15.61
N HIS A 413 -14.80 1.09 16.71
CA HIS A 413 -13.97 1.63 17.79
C HIS A 413 -14.29 0.95 19.13
N LEU A 414 -13.29 0.82 20.00
CA LEU A 414 -13.50 0.40 21.38
C LEU A 414 -13.56 1.63 22.29
N CYS A 415 -14.76 2.11 22.57
CA CYS A 415 -15.02 3.33 23.33
C CYS A 415 -15.36 3.04 24.79
N LEU A 416 -14.82 3.84 25.71
CA LEU A 416 -15.10 3.78 27.15
C LEU A 416 -16.60 3.99 27.41
N LYS A 417 -17.15 3.13 28.27
CA LYS A 417 -18.56 3.15 28.66
C LYS A 417 -18.83 4.22 29.71
N ASP A 418 -18.83 5.47 29.25
CA ASP A 418 -19.20 6.64 30.03
C ASP A 418 -20.32 7.43 29.32
N LYS A 419 -21.21 8.08 30.07
CA LYS A 419 -22.30 8.90 29.51
C LYS A 419 -21.79 10.13 28.76
N LYS A 420 -20.57 10.59 29.03
CA LYS A 420 -19.87 11.64 28.28
C LYS A 420 -19.61 11.19 26.83
N TYR A 421 -19.27 9.92 26.63
CA TYR A 421 -18.82 9.39 25.34
C TYR A 421 -19.86 8.55 24.62
N ILE A 422 -20.84 7.98 25.33
CA ILE A 422 -21.85 7.06 24.77
C ILE A 422 -23.26 7.53 25.11
N SER A 423 -24.08 7.71 24.07
CA SER A 423 -25.51 8.00 24.16
C SER A 423 -26.33 6.73 23.88
N MET A 424 -27.39 6.51 24.67
CA MET A 424 -28.29 5.36 24.49
C MET A 424 -29.48 5.78 23.63
N THR A 425 -29.51 5.34 22.37
CA THR A 425 -30.63 5.58 21.44
C THR A 425 -31.62 4.42 21.42
N LYS A 426 -32.69 4.53 20.62
CA LYS A 426 -33.64 3.43 20.42
C LYS A 426 -33.01 2.23 19.72
N ASP A 427 -32.04 2.48 18.85
CA ASP A 427 -31.40 1.46 18.01
C ASP A 427 -30.19 0.83 18.73
N GLY A 428 -29.54 1.59 19.62
CA GLY A 428 -28.45 1.09 20.46
C GLY A 428 -27.60 2.21 21.05
N PRO A 429 -26.56 1.87 21.84
CA PRO A 429 -25.52 2.81 22.17
C PRO A 429 -24.83 3.33 20.90
N VAL A 430 -24.68 4.64 20.81
CA VAL A 430 -23.91 5.34 19.78
C VAL A 430 -22.87 6.21 20.47
N MET A 431 -21.75 6.46 19.81
CA MET A 431 -20.77 7.43 20.29
C MET A 431 -21.35 8.85 20.16
N THR A 432 -21.01 9.73 21.10
CA THR A 432 -21.41 11.14 21.07
C THR A 432 -20.49 11.92 20.12
N ASP A 433 -20.95 13.08 19.65
CA ASP A 433 -20.11 14.00 18.87
C ASP A 433 -18.84 14.38 19.64
N TYR A 434 -18.93 14.53 20.97
CA TYR A 434 -17.76 14.73 21.82
C TYR A 434 -16.75 13.59 21.70
N ALA A 435 -17.20 12.33 21.74
CA ALA A 435 -16.32 11.17 21.62
C ALA A 435 -15.59 11.14 20.27
N TYR A 436 -16.32 11.41 19.17
CA TYR A 436 -15.71 11.48 17.85
C TYR A 436 -14.70 12.62 17.73
N GLU A 437 -14.85 13.73 18.45
CA GLU A 437 -13.87 14.82 18.43
C GLU A 437 -12.69 14.65 19.40
N HIS A 438 -12.74 13.63 20.28
CA HIS A 438 -11.76 13.40 21.35
C HIS A 438 -11.45 11.90 21.51
N MET A 439 -11.14 11.21 20.40
CA MET A 439 -10.92 9.76 20.41
C MET A 439 -9.80 9.33 21.36
N ASP A 440 -8.77 10.16 21.54
CA ASP A 440 -7.66 9.91 22.46
C ASP A 440 -8.04 9.91 23.95
N GLU A 441 -9.18 10.52 24.31
CA GLU A 441 -9.70 10.51 25.68
C GLU A 441 -10.49 9.25 26.01
N CYS A 442 -11.10 8.60 25.00
CA CYS A 442 -12.14 7.58 25.24
C CYS A 442 -11.99 6.28 24.45
N CYS A 443 -11.14 6.22 23.42
CA CYS A 443 -10.99 5.04 22.56
C CYS A 443 -9.62 4.39 22.71
N LEU A 444 -9.61 3.05 22.61
CA LEU A 444 -8.33 2.31 22.58
C LEU A 444 -7.61 2.53 21.26
N LEU A 445 -6.29 2.73 21.35
CA LEU A 445 -5.39 2.87 20.22
C LEU A 445 -4.76 1.52 19.84
N PHE A 446 -4.68 1.19 18.56
CA PHE A 446 -4.08 -0.04 18.06
C PHE A 446 -2.86 0.26 17.21
N LYS A 447 -1.92 -0.69 17.15
CA LYS A 447 -0.78 -0.66 16.24
C LYS A 447 -1.04 -1.59 15.06
N VAL A 448 -1.10 -1.03 13.86
CA VAL A 448 -1.26 -1.81 12.64
C VAL A 448 0.10 -2.39 12.24
N LYS A 449 0.14 -3.71 11.98
CA LYS A 449 1.36 -4.44 11.56
C LYS A 449 1.03 -5.50 10.51
N SER A 450 1.99 -5.87 9.68
CA SER A 450 1.86 -7.07 8.84
C SER A 450 1.86 -8.36 9.70
N LYS A 451 1.13 -9.40 9.28
CA LYS A 451 1.17 -10.74 9.88
C LYS A 451 2.51 -11.46 9.62
N LYS A 452 3.22 -11.10 8.54
CA LYS A 452 4.51 -11.71 8.16
C LYS A 452 5.73 -10.90 8.62
N PHE A 453 5.59 -9.59 8.80
CA PHE A 453 6.71 -8.68 9.05
C PHE A 453 6.51 -7.84 10.33
N THR A 454 7.62 -7.43 10.95
CA THR A 454 7.62 -6.63 12.19
C THR A 454 7.25 -5.15 11.96
N ALA A 455 7.32 -4.67 10.71
CA ALA A 455 6.94 -3.32 10.28
C ALA A 455 5.98 -3.39 9.08
N ILE A 456 5.13 -2.38 8.93
CA ILE A 456 4.20 -2.23 7.80
C ILE A 456 4.72 -1.11 6.88
N SER A 457 4.60 -1.29 5.56
CA SER A 457 4.88 -0.19 4.61
C SER A 457 3.77 0.88 4.73
N ASP A 458 4.03 2.14 4.38
CA ASP A 458 2.94 3.13 4.43
C ASP A 458 1.82 2.78 3.42
N GLU A 459 2.14 2.09 2.32
CA GLU A 459 1.14 1.63 1.33
C GLU A 459 0.21 0.57 1.93
N ASP A 460 0.76 -0.46 2.56
CA ASP A 460 -0.01 -1.48 3.27
C ASP A 460 -0.83 -0.87 4.42
N TYR A 461 -0.27 0.12 5.10
CA TYR A 461 -0.96 0.87 6.15
C TYR A 461 -2.11 1.68 5.58
N TYR A 462 -1.92 2.38 4.46
CA TYR A 462 -2.97 3.13 3.79
C TYR A 462 -4.04 2.21 3.19
N ASP A 463 -3.69 1.07 2.61
CA ASP A 463 -4.68 0.09 2.16
C ASP A 463 -5.52 -0.43 3.34
N TYR A 464 -4.85 -0.76 4.46
CA TYR A 464 -5.49 -1.23 5.68
C TYR A 464 -6.41 -0.19 6.35
N VAL A 465 -5.94 1.05 6.49
CA VAL A 465 -6.66 2.14 7.18
C VAL A 465 -7.75 2.76 6.29
N LEU A 466 -7.59 2.72 4.96
CA LEU A 466 -8.41 3.51 4.04
C LEU A 466 -9.35 2.69 3.14
N ASN A 467 -9.05 1.43 2.79
CA ASN A 467 -9.75 0.67 1.74
C ASN A 467 -10.14 -0.76 2.15
N ARG A 468 -10.58 -0.99 3.40
CA ARG A 468 -10.92 -2.36 3.83
C ARG A 468 -12.28 -2.81 3.27
N GLY A 469 -12.26 -3.84 2.42
CA GLY A 469 -13.46 -4.46 1.81
C GLY A 469 -13.29 -4.93 0.36
N VAL A 470 -12.22 -4.47 -0.33
CA VAL A 470 -11.98 -4.80 -1.75
C VAL A 470 -10.89 -5.86 -1.95
N THR A 471 -10.00 -6.07 -0.97
CA THR A 471 -8.90 -7.06 -1.04
C THR A 471 -9.19 -8.33 -0.24
N ARG A 472 -8.98 -9.50 -0.85
CA ARG A 472 -9.15 -10.82 -0.22
C ARG A 472 -8.13 -11.00 0.90
N GLU A 473 -8.63 -11.44 2.06
CA GLU A 473 -7.87 -11.89 3.25
C GLU A 473 -6.57 -11.14 3.53
N SER A 474 -6.68 -9.86 3.90
CA SER A 474 -5.53 -9.01 4.22
C SER A 474 -4.56 -9.68 5.21
N GLU A 475 -3.29 -9.77 4.78
CA GLU A 475 -2.13 -10.23 5.55
C GLU A 475 -1.73 -9.27 6.68
N ILE A 476 -2.61 -8.35 7.06
CA ILE A 476 -2.35 -7.22 7.97
C ILE A 476 -3.23 -7.35 9.23
N LYS A 477 -2.55 -7.15 10.36
CA LYS A 477 -2.87 -7.07 11.79
C LYS A 477 -3.25 -5.73 12.41
N ALA A 478 -4.26 -5.62 13.27
CA ALA A 478 -4.22 -4.61 14.35
C ALA A 478 -3.82 -5.29 15.67
N ASP A 479 -2.67 -4.90 16.22
CA ASP A 479 -2.18 -5.36 17.51
C ASP A 479 -2.52 -4.36 18.61
N PHE A 480 -3.05 -4.82 19.74
CA PHE A 480 -3.16 -3.98 20.92
C PHE A 480 -1.79 -3.82 21.60
N VAL A 481 -1.39 -2.57 21.87
CA VAL A 481 -0.15 -2.26 22.59
C VAL A 481 -0.48 -1.36 23.79
N GLU A 482 -0.33 -1.92 24.99
CA GLU A 482 -0.71 -1.28 26.25
C GLU A 482 0.05 0.03 26.51
N ILE A 483 1.33 0.09 26.14
CA ILE A 483 2.19 1.27 26.33
C ILE A 483 1.75 2.47 25.47
N LEU A 484 1.02 2.23 24.37
CA LEU A 484 0.52 3.29 23.49
C LEU A 484 -0.79 3.89 24.00
N GLN A 485 -1.40 3.34 25.05
CA GLN A 485 -2.63 3.89 25.61
C GLN A 485 -2.35 5.11 26.47
N ASN A 486 -3.28 6.07 26.44
CA ASN A 486 -3.24 7.22 27.34
C ASN A 486 -3.33 6.74 28.80
N PRO A 487 -2.35 7.05 29.67
CA PRO A 487 -2.39 6.68 31.09
C PRO A 487 -3.67 7.15 31.79
N SER A 488 -4.21 8.31 31.40
CA SER A 488 -5.45 8.85 31.97
C SER A 488 -6.68 8.03 31.58
N LEU A 489 -6.72 7.43 30.38
CA LEU A 489 -7.76 6.49 29.96
C LEU A 489 -7.67 5.18 30.79
N MET A 490 -6.45 4.75 31.08
CA MET A 490 -6.16 3.61 31.95
C MET A 490 -6.35 3.93 33.45
N ASP A 491 -6.31 5.19 33.86
CA ASP A 491 -6.56 5.63 35.24
C ASP A 491 -8.05 5.93 35.49
N GLN A 492 -8.82 6.27 34.44
CA GLN A 492 -10.30 6.32 34.42
C GLN A 492 -10.95 4.94 34.56
N LEU A 493 -10.28 4.02 35.25
CA LEU A 493 -10.73 2.71 35.70
C LEU A 493 -11.33 2.72 37.13
N PRO A 494 -12.09 3.72 37.65
CA PRO A 494 -12.38 3.79 39.08
C PRO A 494 -13.26 2.62 39.57
N PRO A 495 -13.04 2.11 40.80
CA PRO A 495 -13.77 0.97 41.38
C PRO A 495 -15.27 1.21 41.63
N LEU A 496 -15.71 2.47 41.77
CA LEU A 496 -17.01 2.79 42.39
C LEU A 496 -18.22 2.49 41.47
N GLU A 497 -18.08 2.70 40.16
CA GLU A 497 -19.11 2.34 39.15
C GLU A 497 -19.21 0.81 38.99
N MET A 498 -18.07 0.11 39.04
CA MET A 498 -18.03 -1.36 38.99
C MET A 498 -18.76 -2.01 40.16
N VAL A 499 -18.62 -1.46 41.38
CA VAL A 499 -19.33 -1.97 42.57
C VAL A 499 -20.84 -1.77 42.47
N LYS A 500 -21.31 -0.65 41.91
CA LYS A 500 -22.74 -0.43 41.69
C LYS A 500 -23.31 -1.37 40.62
N LEU A 501 -22.59 -1.53 39.51
CA LEU A 501 -22.98 -2.43 38.42
C LEU A 501 -22.98 -3.89 38.90
N SER A 502 -21.95 -4.33 39.63
CA SER A 502 -21.86 -5.69 40.15
C SER A 502 -22.97 -5.98 41.16
N LYS A 503 -23.33 -5.01 42.02
CA LYS A 503 -24.48 -5.12 42.91
C LYS A 503 -25.79 -5.29 42.14
N ASN A 504 -26.05 -4.44 41.13
CA ASN A 504 -27.26 -4.52 40.32
C ASN A 504 -27.36 -5.84 39.55
N ILE A 505 -26.24 -6.35 39.01
CA ILE A 505 -26.20 -7.67 38.36
C ILE A 505 -26.48 -8.76 39.39
N SER A 506 -25.83 -8.71 40.57
CA SER A 506 -26.05 -9.70 41.62
C SER A 506 -27.49 -9.72 42.11
N ASP A 507 -28.11 -8.57 42.31
CA ASP A 507 -29.50 -8.46 42.76
C ASP A 507 -30.46 -8.99 41.68
N LEU A 508 -30.21 -8.67 40.41
CA LEU A 508 -30.96 -9.24 39.29
C LEU A 508 -30.82 -10.76 39.23
N LEU A 509 -29.60 -11.30 39.28
CA LEU A 509 -29.36 -12.74 39.18
C LEU A 509 -30.08 -13.50 40.30
N LYS A 510 -30.17 -12.93 41.51
CA LYS A 510 -30.95 -13.49 42.63
C LYS A 510 -32.46 -13.49 42.38
N GLU A 511 -32.98 -12.57 41.59
CA GLU A 511 -34.40 -12.49 41.25
C GLU A 511 -34.80 -13.42 40.08
N LEU A 512 -33.84 -13.96 39.33
CA LEU A 512 -34.15 -14.79 38.18
C LEU A 512 -34.63 -16.18 38.61
N PRO A 513 -35.66 -16.74 37.96
CA PRO A 513 -36.12 -18.10 38.21
C PRO A 513 -35.00 -19.14 38.02
N PHE A 514 -35.11 -20.29 38.68
CA PHE A 514 -34.13 -21.37 38.57
C PHE A 514 -34.13 -22.03 37.18
N GLU A 515 -35.29 -22.14 36.55
CA GLU A 515 -35.44 -22.78 35.24
C GLU A 515 -35.13 -21.83 34.08
N PHE A 516 -34.73 -22.41 32.94
CA PHE A 516 -34.54 -21.69 31.69
C PHE A 516 -35.82 -20.99 31.22
N SER A 517 -36.95 -21.71 31.23
CA SER A 517 -38.25 -21.25 30.76
C SER A 517 -38.72 -19.99 31.50
N GLY A 518 -38.61 -20.01 32.83
CA GLY A 518 -38.88 -18.87 33.69
C GLY A 518 -37.91 -17.71 33.46
N THR A 519 -36.62 -17.98 33.31
CA THR A 519 -35.58 -16.95 33.07
C THR A 519 -35.78 -16.25 31.73
N LEU A 520 -36.04 -16.99 30.65
CA LEU A 520 -36.35 -16.45 29.32
C LEU A 520 -37.58 -15.52 29.38
N ARG A 521 -38.67 -15.98 29.98
CA ARG A 521 -39.91 -15.20 30.15
C ARG A 521 -39.65 -13.91 30.94
N ARG A 522 -38.96 -14.02 32.08
CA ARG A 522 -38.62 -12.88 32.95
C ARG A 522 -37.76 -11.84 32.23
N HIS A 523 -36.78 -12.27 31.43
CA HIS A 523 -35.97 -11.37 30.63
C HIS A 523 -36.75 -10.71 29.50
N ARG A 524 -37.61 -11.46 28.79
CA ARG A 524 -38.49 -10.92 27.76
C ARG A 524 -39.39 -9.82 28.31
N GLU A 525 -40.06 -10.07 29.43
CA GLU A 525 -40.95 -9.10 30.09
C GLU A 525 -40.19 -7.87 30.58
N ARG A 526 -39.05 -8.07 31.24
CA ARG A 526 -38.19 -6.98 31.72
C ARG A 526 -37.69 -6.08 30.58
N LYS A 527 -37.37 -6.69 29.44
CA LYS A 527 -36.92 -5.98 28.23
C LYS A 527 -38.09 -5.48 27.36
N LYS A 528 -39.33 -5.67 27.81
CA LYS A 528 -40.57 -5.28 27.12
C LYS A 528 -40.65 -5.81 25.68
N CYS A 529 -40.11 -7.00 25.44
CA CYS A 529 -40.16 -7.66 24.14
C CYS A 529 -41.43 -8.51 24.03
N SER A 530 -42.18 -8.39 22.92
CA SER A 530 -43.36 -9.23 22.71
C SER A 530 -42.92 -10.63 22.24
N GLN A 531 -43.73 -11.66 22.54
CA GLN A 531 -43.46 -13.02 22.05
C GLN A 531 -43.29 -13.07 20.51
N PRO A 532 -44.19 -12.46 19.70
CA PRO A 532 -44.03 -12.49 18.25
C PRO A 532 -42.76 -11.79 17.76
N LEU A 533 -42.37 -10.70 18.42
CA LEU A 533 -41.15 -9.98 18.07
C LEU A 533 -39.91 -10.81 18.36
N LEU A 534 -39.83 -11.43 19.55
CA LEU A 534 -38.69 -12.27 19.92
C LEU A 534 -38.58 -13.50 19.01
N ALA A 535 -39.70 -14.16 18.72
CA ALA A 535 -39.76 -15.30 17.82
C ALA A 535 -39.28 -14.93 16.41
N LYS A 536 -39.71 -13.77 15.89
CA LYS A 536 -39.27 -13.23 14.61
C LYS A 536 -37.77 -12.91 14.58
N ILE A 537 -37.24 -12.25 15.62
CA ILE A 537 -35.81 -11.87 15.67
C ILE A 537 -34.93 -13.12 15.66
N VAL A 538 -35.31 -14.15 16.41
CA VAL A 538 -34.54 -15.40 16.57
C VAL A 538 -34.82 -16.43 15.45
N GLY A 539 -35.81 -16.18 14.59
CA GLY A 539 -36.12 -17.06 13.46
C GLY A 539 -36.89 -18.33 13.82
N ILE A 540 -37.73 -18.30 14.87
CA ILE A 540 -38.58 -19.42 15.30
C ILE A 540 -40.07 -19.05 15.26
N THR A 541 -40.95 -20.05 15.41
CA THR A 541 -42.41 -19.79 15.48
C THR A 541 -42.82 -19.34 16.88
N ASP A 542 -43.89 -18.55 16.98
CA ASP A 542 -44.49 -18.14 18.26
C ASP A 542 -44.85 -19.34 19.15
N ARG A 543 -45.28 -20.44 18.54
CA ARG A 543 -45.57 -21.70 19.24
C ARG A 543 -44.30 -22.31 19.84
N THR A 544 -43.22 -22.33 19.07
CA THR A 544 -41.91 -22.83 19.53
C THR A 544 -41.38 -21.96 20.68
N LEU A 545 -41.49 -20.63 20.58
CA LEU A 545 -41.10 -19.73 21.67
C LEU A 545 -41.94 -19.97 22.92
N ARG A 546 -43.27 -20.13 22.77
CA ARG A 546 -44.16 -20.43 23.90
C ARG A 546 -43.76 -21.73 24.59
N ASP A 547 -43.44 -22.77 23.82
CA ASP A 547 -42.97 -24.04 24.36
C ASP A 547 -41.67 -23.88 25.17
N TYR A 548 -40.73 -23.03 24.72
CA TYR A 548 -39.53 -22.69 25.49
C TYR A 548 -39.83 -21.88 26.76
N GLU A 549 -40.87 -21.05 26.78
CA GLU A 549 -41.26 -20.28 27.97
C GLU A 549 -42.11 -21.07 28.97
N THR A 550 -42.70 -22.21 28.60
CA THR A 550 -43.65 -22.94 29.45
C THR A 550 -43.28 -24.38 29.79
N LYS A 551 -42.50 -25.08 28.95
CA LYS A 551 -42.12 -26.48 29.18
C LYS A 551 -40.71 -26.53 29.75
N GLU A 552 -40.58 -26.91 31.01
CA GLU A 552 -39.29 -26.94 31.74
C GLU A 552 -38.25 -27.87 31.08
N ASP A 553 -38.69 -29.02 30.54
CA ASP A 553 -37.80 -30.00 29.91
C ASP A 553 -37.34 -29.60 28.49
N ASN A 554 -37.95 -28.57 27.90
CA ASN A 554 -37.67 -28.16 26.53
C ASN A 554 -36.52 -27.14 26.51
N LEU A 555 -35.28 -27.62 26.44
CA LEU A 555 -34.09 -26.77 26.43
C LEU A 555 -33.59 -26.49 25.00
N PRO A 556 -33.21 -25.25 24.67
CA PRO A 556 -32.68 -24.93 23.35
C PRO A 556 -31.25 -25.46 23.17
N ARG A 557 -30.83 -25.63 21.90
CA ARG A 557 -29.41 -25.82 21.58
C ARG A 557 -28.63 -24.53 21.88
N LEU A 558 -27.32 -24.65 22.07
CA LEU A 558 -26.44 -23.54 22.42
C LEU A 558 -26.63 -22.32 21.52
N GLU A 559 -26.71 -22.52 20.20
CA GLU A 559 -26.84 -21.43 19.23
C GLU A 559 -28.15 -20.67 19.41
N LEU A 560 -29.25 -21.39 19.62
CA LEU A 560 -30.56 -20.78 19.87
C LEU A 560 -30.62 -20.08 21.24
N ALA A 561 -29.95 -20.63 22.25
CA ALA A 561 -29.82 -20.00 23.56
C ALA A 561 -29.01 -18.69 23.49
N LEU A 562 -27.93 -18.67 22.71
CA LEU A 562 -27.15 -17.47 22.41
C LEU A 562 -27.97 -16.46 21.59
N ALA A 563 -28.76 -16.92 20.61
CA ALA A 563 -29.65 -16.07 19.84
C ALA A 563 -30.65 -15.33 20.74
N PHE A 564 -31.23 -16.01 21.74
CA PHE A 564 -32.06 -15.34 22.74
C PHE A 564 -31.30 -14.32 23.58
N CYS A 565 -30.06 -14.62 23.98
CA CYS A 565 -29.21 -13.69 24.73
C CYS A 565 -28.96 -12.39 23.96
N PHE A 566 -28.60 -12.47 22.69
CA PHE A 566 -28.38 -11.31 21.83
C PHE A 566 -29.69 -10.58 21.49
N ALA A 567 -30.77 -11.32 21.16
CA ALA A 567 -32.07 -10.74 20.86
C ALA A 567 -32.65 -9.93 22.04
N LEU A 568 -32.38 -10.37 23.28
CA LEU A 568 -32.79 -9.69 24.51
C LEU A 568 -31.75 -8.69 25.03
N LYS A 569 -30.63 -8.51 24.30
CA LYS A 569 -29.53 -7.62 24.65
C LYS A 569 -29.03 -7.88 26.09
N LEU A 570 -28.75 -9.15 26.39
CA LEU A 570 -28.24 -9.59 27.69
C LEU A 570 -26.72 -9.51 27.70
N MET A 571 -26.17 -8.94 28.77
CA MET A 571 -24.73 -8.84 28.99
C MET A 571 -24.17 -10.14 29.57
N LEU A 572 -22.87 -10.40 29.34
CA LEU A 572 -22.22 -11.69 29.61
C LEU A 572 -22.63 -12.38 30.93
N PRO A 573 -22.59 -11.76 32.13
CA PRO A 573 -22.95 -12.46 33.38
C PRO A 573 -24.40 -12.96 33.42
N ILE A 574 -25.31 -12.25 32.77
CA ILE A 574 -26.74 -12.62 32.68
C ILE A 574 -26.93 -13.69 31.60
N SER A 575 -26.18 -13.59 30.50
CA SER A 575 -26.16 -14.61 29.47
C SER A 575 -25.58 -15.93 29.97
N GLU A 576 -24.53 -15.91 30.79
CA GLU A 576 -23.96 -17.13 31.39
C GLU A 576 -24.99 -17.83 32.30
N ASP A 577 -25.73 -17.08 33.13
CA ASP A 577 -26.84 -17.64 33.92
C ASP A 577 -27.92 -18.28 33.04
N MET A 578 -28.34 -17.59 31.98
CA MET A 578 -29.35 -18.10 31.05
C MET A 578 -28.86 -19.35 30.28
N LEU A 579 -27.58 -19.37 29.87
CA LEU A 579 -26.97 -20.51 29.20
C LEU A 579 -26.81 -21.71 30.13
N GLU A 580 -26.38 -21.48 31.38
CA GLU A 580 -26.22 -22.53 32.39
C GLU A 580 -27.57 -23.21 32.67
N LYS A 581 -28.65 -22.43 32.80
CA LYS A 581 -30.01 -22.94 32.95
C LYS A 581 -30.52 -23.67 31.70
N ALA A 582 -30.01 -23.33 30.51
CA ALA A 582 -30.25 -24.06 29.27
C ALA A 582 -29.40 -25.35 29.13
N GLY A 583 -28.56 -25.66 30.11
CA GLY A 583 -27.67 -26.83 30.10
C GLY A 583 -26.34 -26.60 29.37
N HIS A 584 -25.96 -25.36 29.07
CA HIS A 584 -24.74 -25.02 28.34
C HIS A 584 -23.76 -24.21 29.18
N LYS A 585 -22.46 -24.44 28.99
CA LYS A 585 -21.40 -23.65 29.63
C LYS A 585 -20.35 -23.22 28.62
N LEU A 586 -20.09 -21.92 28.56
CA LEU A 586 -19.04 -21.37 27.69
C LEU A 586 -17.64 -21.67 28.29
N THR A 587 -17.01 -22.69 27.74
CA THR A 587 -15.66 -23.16 28.09
C THR A 587 -14.54 -22.33 27.44
N LYS A 588 -13.28 -22.79 27.57
CA LYS A 588 -12.08 -22.14 27.03
C LYS A 588 -11.81 -22.45 25.54
N ILE A 589 -12.69 -23.19 24.86
CA ILE A 589 -12.53 -23.46 23.42
C ILE A 589 -12.72 -22.18 22.61
N HIS A 590 -12.06 -22.09 21.45
CA HIS A 590 -12.02 -20.89 20.61
C HIS A 590 -13.41 -20.29 20.33
N GLN A 591 -14.37 -21.10 19.85
CA GLN A 591 -15.73 -20.65 19.53
C GLN A 591 -16.43 -19.99 20.73
N HIS A 592 -16.26 -20.54 21.93
CA HIS A 592 -16.84 -19.99 23.15
C HIS A 592 -16.17 -18.68 23.58
N GLN A 593 -14.88 -18.48 23.27
CA GLN A 593 -14.21 -17.21 23.52
C GLN A 593 -14.77 -16.10 22.63
N VAL A 594 -15.08 -16.40 21.36
CA VAL A 594 -15.74 -15.45 20.46
C VAL A 594 -17.11 -15.06 20.98
N TYR A 595 -17.92 -16.03 21.44
CA TYR A 595 -19.23 -15.73 22.05
C TYR A 595 -19.09 -14.87 23.31
N LYS A 596 -18.11 -15.15 24.18
CA LYS A 596 -17.84 -14.32 25.36
C LYS A 596 -17.48 -12.89 24.99
N MET A 597 -16.56 -12.71 24.04
CA MET A 597 -16.18 -11.39 23.55
C MET A 597 -17.39 -10.60 23.03
N LEU A 598 -18.23 -11.23 22.20
CA LEU A 598 -19.41 -10.59 21.61
C LEU A 598 -20.46 -10.24 22.68
N LEU A 599 -20.68 -11.11 23.67
CA LEU A 599 -21.57 -10.84 24.80
C LEU A 599 -21.05 -9.76 25.76
N THR A 600 -19.74 -9.50 25.75
CA THR A 600 -19.13 -8.42 26.54
C THR A 600 -19.18 -7.09 25.79
N THR A 601 -18.75 -7.07 24.53
CA THR A 601 -18.50 -5.83 23.77
C THR A 601 -19.64 -5.41 22.86
N SER A 602 -20.44 -6.37 22.39
CA SER A 602 -21.36 -6.21 21.25
C SER A 602 -22.78 -6.71 21.55
N TYR A 603 -23.11 -7.04 22.80
CA TYR A 603 -24.41 -7.63 23.18
C TYR A 603 -25.64 -6.79 22.80
N TYR A 604 -25.45 -5.50 22.55
CA TYR A 604 -26.50 -4.56 22.21
C TYR A 604 -26.86 -4.57 20.71
N LYS A 605 -25.97 -5.12 19.86
CA LYS A 605 -26.12 -5.13 18.40
C LYS A 605 -27.30 -6.02 17.98
N PRO A 606 -27.97 -5.71 16.86
CA PRO A 606 -28.96 -6.60 16.26
C PRO A 606 -28.38 -7.99 15.99
N LEU A 607 -29.20 -9.04 16.14
CA LEU A 607 -28.77 -10.42 15.91
C LEU A 607 -28.25 -10.63 14.47
N ALA A 608 -28.80 -9.91 13.50
CA ALA A 608 -28.32 -9.91 12.11
C ALA A 608 -26.85 -9.46 12.00
N GLU A 609 -26.46 -8.37 12.68
CA GLU A 609 -25.07 -7.89 12.69
C GLU A 609 -24.14 -8.86 13.43
N ILE A 610 -24.62 -9.46 14.53
CA ILE A 610 -23.88 -10.53 15.22
C ILE A 610 -23.62 -11.70 14.27
N ASN A 611 -24.61 -12.09 13.48
CA ASN A 611 -24.47 -13.14 12.48
C ASN A 611 -23.49 -12.76 11.35
N THR A 612 -23.46 -11.49 10.93
CA THR A 612 -22.44 -10.98 10.01
C THR A 612 -21.03 -11.13 10.60
N ILE A 613 -20.83 -10.77 11.88
CA ILE A 613 -19.54 -10.91 12.56
C ILE A 613 -19.14 -12.40 12.68
N LEU A 614 -20.08 -13.27 13.05
CA LEU A 614 -19.82 -14.71 13.16
C LEU A 614 -19.51 -15.34 11.79
N GLN A 615 -20.21 -14.93 10.74
CA GLN A 615 -19.95 -15.38 9.38
C GLN A 615 -18.56 -14.95 8.89
N ALA A 616 -18.16 -13.70 9.17
CA ALA A 616 -16.81 -13.21 8.88
C ALA A 616 -15.72 -13.98 9.64
N ALA A 617 -16.04 -14.46 10.84
CA ALA A 617 -15.17 -15.34 11.64
C ALA A 617 -15.27 -16.83 11.26
N GLN A 618 -15.94 -17.19 10.16
CA GLN A 618 -16.19 -18.57 9.71
C GLN A 618 -16.86 -19.45 10.78
N MET A 619 -17.70 -18.84 11.62
CA MET A 619 -18.48 -19.51 12.65
C MET A 619 -19.93 -19.70 12.22
N LYS A 620 -20.60 -20.67 12.86
CA LYS A 620 -22.03 -20.92 12.65
C LYS A 620 -22.83 -19.71 13.14
N THR A 621 -23.71 -19.20 12.29
CA THR A 621 -24.67 -18.13 12.64
C THR A 621 -25.71 -18.63 13.63
N LEU A 622 -26.22 -17.71 14.45
CA LEU A 622 -27.19 -17.93 15.51
C LEU A 622 -28.63 -17.83 15.02
#